data_AF-A0A820RBK3-F1
#
_entry.id   AF-A0A820RBK3-F1
#
_cell.length_a   1.000
_cell.length_b   1.000
_cell.length_c   1.000
_cell.angle_alpha   90.00
_cell.angle_beta   90.00
_cell.angle_gamma   90.00
#
_symmetry.space_group_name_H-M   'P 1'
#
loop_
_entity.id
_entity.type
_entity.pdbx_description
1 polymer ?
#
loop_
_entity_poly.entity_id
_entity_poly.type
_entity_poly.pdbx_seq_one_letter_code
_entity_poly.pdbx_strand_id
1 'polypeptide(L)'
;SGSSRLWHEIQQKMKTFILENNMTHFKFEAFIQVLKLTNRLMEIGEQFCQSDSSILQEAMRRQSIVYFRSYHNGRLEELKMFLENETWQWCPVKSTFHITQLHEFRFLRETSSI
;
A
#
# COMPACT_ATOMS: atom_id res chain seq x y z
N SER A 1 -28.72 -20.35 4.10
CA SER A 1 -28.90 -21.33 3.01
C SER A 1 -27.64 -22.18 2.86
N GLY A 2 -27.65 -23.22 2.01
CA GLY A 2 -26.44 -23.98 1.68
C GLY A 2 -25.33 -23.12 1.04
N SER A 3 -25.71 -22.10 0.26
CA SER A 3 -24.78 -21.13 -0.34
C SER A 3 -24.02 -20.31 0.71
N SER A 4 -24.69 -19.83 1.77
CA SER A 4 -24.02 -19.10 2.85
C SER A 4 -23.01 -19.96 3.61
N ARG A 5 -23.32 -21.25 3.82
CA ARG A 5 -22.40 -22.19 4.49
C ARG A 5 -21.16 -22.45 3.64
N LEU A 6 -21.35 -22.74 2.35
CA LEU A 6 -20.24 -22.92 1.41
C LEU A 6 -19.36 -21.67 1.34
N TRP A 7 -19.97 -20.49 1.26
CA TRP A 7 -19.24 -19.22 1.24
C TRP A 7 -18.43 -19.01 2.53
N HIS A 8 -19.01 -19.34 3.68
CA HIS A 8 -18.29 -19.29 4.96
C HIS A 8 -17.04 -20.19 4.95
N GLU A 9 -17.16 -21.42 4.46
CA GLU A 9 -16.02 -22.35 4.35
C GLU A 9 -14.93 -21.81 3.40
N ILE A 10 -15.31 -21.20 2.28
CA ILE A 10 -14.39 -20.52 1.35
C ILE A 10 -13.67 -19.37 2.06
N GLN A 11 -14.41 -18.51 2.79
CA GLN A 11 -13.82 -17.39 3.53
C GLN A 11 -12.80 -17.85 4.56
N GLN A 12 -13.08 -18.92 5.32
CA GLN A 12 -12.12 -19.43 6.31
C GLN A 12 -10.83 -19.92 5.65
N LYS A 13 -10.93 -20.70 4.57
CA LYS A 13 -9.74 -21.19 3.84
C LYS A 13 -8.92 -20.03 3.27
N MET A 14 -9.58 -19.06 2.65
CA MET A 14 -8.90 -17.91 2.07
C MET A 14 -8.28 -17.00 3.14
N LYS A 15 -8.96 -16.79 4.28
CA LYS A 15 -8.40 -16.09 5.44
C LYS A 15 -7.12 -16.76 5.93
N THR A 16 -7.14 -18.08 6.12
CA THR A 16 -5.95 -18.84 6.53
C THR A 16 -4.81 -18.62 5.54
N PHE A 17 -5.09 -18.78 4.25
CA PHE A 17 -4.09 -18.53 3.21
C PHE A 17 -3.52 -17.10 3.27
N ILE A 18 -4.36 -16.07 3.41
CA ILE A 18 -3.92 -14.67 3.48
C ILE A 18 -3.04 -14.42 4.72
N LEU A 19 -3.45 -14.93 5.89
CA LEU A 19 -2.79 -14.64 7.17
C LEU A 19 -1.49 -15.43 7.37
N GLU A 20 -1.41 -16.66 6.84
CA GLU A 20 -0.23 -17.51 7.01
C GLU A 20 0.86 -17.21 5.97
N ASN A 21 0.51 -16.59 4.84
CA ASN A 21 1.50 -16.17 3.86
C ASN A 21 2.22 -14.89 4.29
N ASN A 22 3.54 -14.99 4.44
CA ASN A 22 4.38 -13.81 4.62
C ASN A 22 4.53 -13.05 3.29
N MET A 23 3.64 -12.09 3.07
CA MET A 23 3.62 -11.28 1.85
C MET A 23 4.64 -10.13 1.86
N THR A 24 5.38 -9.89 2.95
CA THR A 24 6.31 -8.74 3.06
C THR A 24 7.42 -8.76 2.00
N HIS A 25 7.74 -9.93 1.46
CA HIS A 25 8.74 -10.11 0.40
C HIS A 25 8.18 -9.94 -1.01
N PHE A 26 6.87 -9.71 -1.16
CA PHE A 26 6.27 -9.53 -2.47
C PHE A 26 6.70 -8.20 -3.07
N LYS A 27 6.90 -8.18 -4.39
CA LYS A 27 6.95 -6.92 -5.14
C LYS A 27 5.62 -6.18 -4.97
N PHE A 28 5.68 -4.85 -5.01
CA PHE A 28 4.50 -3.98 -4.85
C PHE A 28 3.35 -4.41 -5.76
N GLU A 29 3.62 -4.58 -7.06
CA GLU A 29 2.61 -5.01 -8.03
C GLU A 29 1.97 -6.36 -7.69
N ALA A 30 2.74 -7.32 -7.18
CA ALA A 30 2.23 -8.63 -6.81
C ALA A 30 1.30 -8.53 -5.59
N PHE A 31 1.65 -7.72 -4.59
CA PHE A 31 0.78 -7.49 -3.44
C PHE A 31 -0.54 -6.80 -3.84
N ILE A 32 -0.46 -5.79 -4.72
CA ILE A 32 -1.66 -5.11 -5.25
C ILE A 32 -2.55 -6.08 -6.04
N GLN A 33 -1.97 -7.03 -6.78
CA GLN A 33 -2.74 -8.08 -7.47
C GLN A 33 -3.49 -8.98 -6.48
N VAL A 34 -2.85 -9.40 -5.37
CA VAL A 34 -3.53 -10.18 -4.32
C VAL A 34 -4.71 -9.40 -3.74
N LEU A 35 -4.52 -8.11 -3.44
CA LEU A 35 -5.60 -7.26 -2.93
C LEU A 35 -6.78 -7.17 -3.92
N LYS A 36 -6.48 -6.96 -5.21
CA LYS A 36 -7.50 -6.92 -6.28
C LYS A 36 -8.26 -8.24 -6.40
N LEU A 37 -7.55 -9.38 -6.38
CA LEU A 37 -8.17 -10.70 -6.46
C LEU A 37 -9.05 -11.00 -5.25
N THR A 38 -8.60 -10.64 -4.04
CA THR A 38 -9.42 -10.82 -2.84
C THR A 38 -10.66 -9.91 -2.87
N ASN A 39 -10.54 -8.66 -3.30
CA ASN A 39 -11.70 -7.78 -3.47
C ASN A 39 -12.70 -8.35 -4.48
N ARG A 40 -12.22 -8.85 -5.62
CA ARG A 40 -13.07 -9.51 -6.61
C ARG A 40 -13.77 -10.75 -6.05
N LEU A 41 -13.08 -11.52 -5.22
CA LEU A 41 -13.67 -12.67 -4.53
C LEU A 41 -14.81 -12.22 -3.59
N MET A 42 -14.63 -11.12 -2.85
CA MET A 42 -15.67 -10.57 -1.98
C MET A 42 -16.91 -10.11 -2.76
N GLU A 43 -16.73 -9.44 -3.91
CA GLU A 43 -17.84 -9.06 -4.81
C GLU A 43 -18.65 -10.29 -5.27
N ILE A 44 -17.95 -11.41 -5.57
CA ILE A 44 -18.62 -12.66 -5.94
C ILE A 44 -19.43 -13.21 -4.75
N GLY A 45 -18.90 -13.14 -3.53
CA GLY A 45 -19.59 -13.55 -2.31
C GLY A 45 -20.86 -12.73 -2.03
N GLU A 46 -20.79 -11.43 -2.26
CA GLU A 46 -21.94 -10.53 -2.17
C GLU A 46 -23.03 -10.91 -3.17
N GLN A 47 -22.67 -11.12 -4.44
CA GLN A 47 -23.62 -11.54 -5.49
C GLN A 47 -24.18 -12.95 -5.27
N PHE A 48 -23.38 -13.86 -4.69
CA PHE A 48 -23.75 -15.26 -4.52
C PHE A 48 -24.64 -15.51 -3.29
N CYS A 49 -24.40 -14.82 -2.18
CA CYS A 49 -25.14 -15.07 -0.94
C CYS A 49 -25.35 -13.83 -0.05
N GLN A 50 -25.27 -12.61 -0.61
CA GLN A 50 -25.48 -11.34 0.10
C GLN A 50 -24.56 -11.19 1.33
N SER A 51 -23.32 -11.67 1.23
CA SER A 51 -22.36 -11.61 2.31
C SER A 51 -21.43 -10.41 2.17
N ASP A 52 -21.30 -9.63 3.24
CA ASP A 52 -20.37 -8.50 3.32
C ASP A 52 -18.89 -8.90 3.40
N SER A 53 -18.60 -10.21 3.50
CA SER A 53 -17.24 -10.77 3.46
C SER A 53 -16.24 -10.14 4.46
N SER A 54 -16.74 -9.68 5.62
CA SER A 54 -15.96 -8.96 6.64
C SER A 54 -14.72 -9.72 7.15
N ILE A 55 -14.77 -11.05 7.13
CA ILE A 55 -13.66 -11.92 7.52
C ILE A 55 -12.45 -11.71 6.58
N LEU A 56 -12.71 -11.62 5.28
CA LEU A 56 -11.67 -11.40 4.26
C LEU A 56 -11.19 -9.95 4.28
N GLN A 57 -12.11 -8.99 4.48
CA GLN A 57 -11.76 -7.57 4.62
C GLN A 57 -10.77 -7.36 5.77
N GLU A 58 -11.06 -7.92 6.96
CA GLU A 58 -10.18 -7.77 8.13
C GLU A 58 -8.84 -8.50 7.92
N ALA A 59 -8.83 -9.69 7.32
CA ALA A 59 -7.59 -10.40 7.01
C ALA A 59 -6.69 -9.59 6.05
N MET A 60 -7.27 -9.04 4.98
CA MET A 60 -6.54 -8.19 4.03
C MET A 60 -6.08 -6.88 4.65
N ARG A 61 -6.89 -6.24 5.50
CA ARG A 61 -6.51 -5.02 6.21
C ARG A 61 -5.28 -5.27 7.08
N ARG A 62 -5.28 -6.35 7.86
CA ARG A 62 -4.14 -6.74 8.70
C ARG A 62 -2.88 -6.96 7.87
N GLN A 63 -2.95 -7.73 6.79
CA GLN A 63 -1.76 -7.95 5.96
C GLN A 63 -1.30 -6.72 5.21
N SER A 64 -2.21 -5.83 4.81
CA SER A 64 -1.84 -4.57 4.16
C SER A 64 -1.02 -3.69 5.10
N ILE A 65 -1.40 -3.57 6.37
CA ILE A 65 -0.63 -2.80 7.36
C ILE A 65 0.79 -3.37 7.51
N VAL A 66 0.91 -4.69 7.65
CA VAL A 66 2.21 -5.36 7.79
C VAL A 66 3.06 -5.16 6.54
N TYR A 67 2.46 -5.37 5.35
CA TYR A 67 3.12 -5.22 4.07
C TYR A 67 3.63 -3.80 3.85
N PHE A 68 2.75 -2.78 3.95
CA PHE A 68 3.13 -1.40 3.68
C PHE A 68 4.18 -0.89 4.68
N ARG A 69 4.08 -1.26 5.96
CA ARG A 69 5.12 -0.93 6.94
C ARG A 69 6.48 -1.49 6.54
N SER A 70 6.53 -2.78 6.18
CA SER A 70 7.77 -3.43 5.76
C SER A 70 8.32 -2.84 4.46
N TYR A 71 7.45 -2.63 3.48
CA TYR A 71 7.80 -2.06 2.18
C TYR A 71 8.38 -0.66 2.33
N HIS A 72 7.70 0.24 3.03
CA HIS A 72 8.18 1.61 3.21
C HIS A 72 9.48 1.68 4.01
N ASN A 73 9.63 0.86 5.06
CA ASN A 73 10.90 0.76 5.79
C ASN A 73 12.04 0.33 4.86
N GLY A 74 11.82 -0.70 4.03
CA GLY A 74 12.82 -1.15 3.06
C GLY A 74 13.21 -0.06 2.05
N ARG A 75 12.23 0.72 1.56
CA ARG A 75 12.48 1.83 0.62
C ARG A 75 13.22 2.99 1.28
N LEU A 76 12.95 3.28 2.55
CA LEU A 76 13.68 4.31 3.29
C LEU A 76 15.13 3.88 3.57
N GLU A 77 15.38 2.62 3.88
CA GLU A 77 16.76 2.13 4.05
C GLU A 77 17.54 2.15 2.73
N GLU A 78 16.90 1.76 1.63
CA GLU A 78 17.47 1.88 0.28
C GLU A 78 17.80 3.35 -0.06
N LEU A 79 16.86 4.27 0.19
CA LEU A 79 17.07 5.69 -0.01
C LEU A 79 18.21 6.22 0.86
N LYS A 80 18.25 5.86 2.14
CA LYS A 80 19.32 6.23 3.06
C LYS A 80 20.68 5.78 2.55
N MET A 81 20.80 4.54 2.08
CA MET A 81 22.04 4.03 1.49
C MET A 81 22.49 4.86 0.27
N PHE A 82 21.56 5.33 -0.58
CA PHE A 82 21.92 6.25 -1.66
C PHE A 82 22.42 7.58 -1.12
N LEU A 83 21.68 8.19 -0.19
CA LEU A 83 22.01 9.48 0.41
C LEU A 83 23.35 9.46 1.16
N GLU A 84 23.68 8.37 1.85
CA GLU A 84 24.95 8.21 2.57
C GLU A 84 26.17 8.11 1.64
N ASN A 85 25.97 7.61 0.42
CA ASN A 85 27.04 7.41 -0.56
C ASN A 85 27.11 8.52 -1.61
N GLU A 86 26.20 9.49 -1.60
CA GLU A 86 26.24 10.63 -2.51
C GLU A 86 27.35 11.64 -2.13
N THR A 87 28.02 12.17 -3.15
CA THR A 87 28.93 13.31 -3.00
C THR A 87 28.10 14.59 -2.92
N TRP A 88 27.61 14.92 -1.73
CA TRP A 88 26.88 16.16 -1.48
C TRP A 88 27.73 17.37 -1.85
N GLN A 89 27.21 18.23 -2.72
CA GLN A 89 27.83 19.49 -3.13
C GLN A 89 26.84 20.63 -2.96
N TRP A 90 27.35 21.86 -2.85
CA TRP A 90 26.51 23.04 -2.87
C TRP A 90 25.71 23.10 -4.17
N CYS A 91 24.39 23.27 -4.06
CA CYS A 91 23.55 23.42 -5.23
C CYS A 91 24.01 24.67 -6.01
N PRO A 92 24.28 24.59 -7.33
CA PRO A 92 24.87 25.67 -8.11
C PRO A 92 23.83 26.74 -8.47
N VAL A 93 23.24 27.35 -7.44
CA VAL A 93 22.23 28.40 -7.55
C VAL A 93 22.80 29.75 -7.13
N LYS A 94 22.18 30.83 -7.60
CA LYS A 94 22.54 32.19 -7.17
C LYS A 94 22.20 32.37 -5.69
N SER A 95 22.88 33.30 -5.01
CA SER A 95 22.56 33.66 -3.62
C SER A 95 21.14 34.19 -3.42
N THR A 96 20.52 34.69 -4.49
CA THR A 96 19.12 35.17 -4.52
C THR A 96 18.11 34.08 -4.87
N PHE A 97 18.54 32.83 -5.00
CA PHE A 97 17.66 31.72 -5.31
C PHE A 97 16.77 31.37 -4.11
N HIS A 98 15.49 31.16 -4.39
CA HIS A 98 14.52 30.68 -3.42
C HIS A 98 13.86 29.41 -3.95
N ILE A 99 13.65 28.43 -3.07
CA ILE A 99 13.04 27.14 -3.43
C ILE A 99 11.65 27.30 -4.09
N THR A 100 10.94 28.39 -3.80
CA THR A 100 9.63 28.72 -4.41
C THR A 100 9.71 29.10 -5.89
N GLN A 101 10.92 29.35 -6.42
CA GLN A 101 11.14 29.60 -7.85
C GLN A 101 11.13 28.32 -8.69
N LEU A 102 11.30 27.15 -8.05
CA LEU A 102 11.19 25.85 -8.70
C LEU A 102 9.74 25.49 -8.97
N HIS A 103 9.46 24.92 -10.15
CA HIS A 103 8.11 24.61 -10.58
C HIS A 103 7.45 23.55 -9.69
N GLU A 104 8.23 22.61 -9.19
CA GLU A 104 7.80 21.52 -8.31
C GLU A 104 7.25 22.05 -6.97
N PHE A 105 7.68 23.24 -6.55
CA PHE A 105 7.28 23.87 -5.30
C PHE A 105 6.30 25.03 -5.48
N ARG A 106 5.67 25.15 -6.66
CA ARG A 106 4.67 26.19 -6.94
C ARG A 106 3.54 26.21 -5.91
N PHE A 107 3.09 25.04 -5.45
CA PHE A 107 2.01 24.90 -4.46
C PHE A 107 2.30 25.64 -3.13
N LEU A 108 3.58 25.79 -2.75
CA LEU A 108 3.95 26.50 -1.51
C LEU A 108 3.71 28.02 -1.61
N ARG A 109 3.70 28.59 -2.82
CA ARG A 109 3.42 30.02 -3.04
C ARG A 109 1.96 30.36 -2.78
N GLU A 110 1.07 29.40 -3.02
CA GLU A 110 -0.38 29.60 -2.90
C GLU A 110 -0.80 29.63 -1.42
N THR A 111 -0.10 28.89 -0.56
CA THR A 111 -0.29 28.91 0.90
C THR A 111 0.20 30.18 1.61
N SER A 112 1.00 31.04 0.95
CA SER A 112 1.56 32.26 1.55
C SER A 112 0.68 33.51 1.40
N SER A 113 -0.56 33.35 0.93
CA SER A 113 -1.48 34.47 0.63
C SER A 113 -2.58 34.66 1.69
N ILE A 114 -2.31 34.32 2.96
CA ILE A 114 -3.18 34.66 4.11
C ILE A 114 -2.52 35.80 4.89
#